data_AF-A0A959Y7G6-F1
#
_entry.id   AF-A0A959Y7G6-F1
#
_cell.length_a   1.000
_cell.length_b   1.000
_cell.length_c   1.000
_cell.angle_alpha   90.00
_cell.angle_beta   90.00
_cell.angle_gamma   90.00
#
_symmetry.space_group_name_H-M   'P 1'
#
loop_
_entity.id
_entity.type
_entity.pdbx_description
1 polymer ?
#
loop_
_entity_poly.entity_id
_entity_poly.type
_entity_poly.pdbx_seq_one_letter_code
_entity_poly.pdbx_strand_id
1 'polypeptide(L)'
;QGGIYLDTDVELRKSLVPFLRDRCFFSFEFDSFLSTCLIGAEPGHPLIRAILGKFDHMDGCQVSNIYWTRHMIDTYPALRLNNREQYIGDGIRILPKEYFIVPGYGATANYARHHAKGTWKPGGGSSRRPHWLRRVLGEVLFFKLVNLRMNWNSEFRRLERGRR
;
A
#
# COMPACT_ATOMS: atom_id res chain seq x y z
N GLN A 1 -13.73 -11.98 -9.95
CA GLN A 1 -13.61 -10.65 -10.58
C GLN A 1 -12.13 -10.31 -10.76
N GLY A 2 -11.82 -9.28 -11.54
CA GLY A 2 -10.47 -8.74 -11.79
C GLY A 2 -10.55 -7.27 -12.19
N GLY A 3 -9.42 -6.63 -12.51
CA GLY A 3 -9.33 -5.23 -12.87
C GLY A 3 -8.39 -4.45 -11.95
N ILE A 4 -8.58 -3.13 -11.90
CA ILE A 4 -7.84 -2.23 -11.01
C ILE A 4 -8.82 -1.61 -10.03
N TYR A 5 -8.57 -1.81 -8.74
CA TYR A 5 -9.23 -1.15 -7.63
C TYR A 5 -8.44 0.09 -7.21
N LEU A 6 -9.14 1.18 -6.86
CA LEU A 6 -8.56 2.41 -6.33
C LEU A 6 -9.45 3.00 -5.23
N ASP A 7 -8.83 3.53 -4.17
CA ASP A 7 -9.51 4.39 -3.20
C ASP A 7 -9.94 5.71 -3.87
N THR A 8 -11.01 6.32 -3.35
CA THR A 8 -11.58 7.56 -3.91
C THR A 8 -10.68 8.79 -3.76
N ASP A 9 -9.63 8.69 -2.95
CA ASP A 9 -8.65 9.73 -2.70
C ASP A 9 -7.25 9.38 -3.29
N VAL A 10 -7.22 8.50 -4.29
CA VAL A 10 -6.05 8.26 -5.15
C VAL A 10 -6.09 9.14 -6.39
N GLU A 11 -5.02 9.89 -6.61
CA GLU A 11 -4.77 10.71 -7.81
C GLU A 11 -3.86 9.94 -8.76
N LEU A 12 -4.35 9.56 -9.94
CA LEU A 12 -3.52 8.99 -11.00
C LEU A 12 -2.77 10.07 -11.75
N ARG A 13 -1.45 9.88 -11.92
CA ARG A 13 -0.54 10.81 -12.59
C ARG A 13 0.02 10.27 -13.90
N LYS A 14 0.06 8.94 -14.04
CA LYS A 14 0.56 8.24 -15.22
C LYS A 14 -0.33 7.03 -15.52
N SER A 15 -0.23 6.53 -16.75
CA SER A 15 -0.90 5.29 -17.16
C SER A 15 -0.40 4.09 -16.36
N LEU A 16 -1.33 3.26 -15.88
CA LEU A 16 -1.05 1.99 -15.20
C LEU A 16 -0.84 0.82 -16.17
N VAL A 17 -0.99 1.04 -17.48
CA VAL A 17 -0.79 0.02 -18.53
C VAL A 17 0.50 -0.80 -18.37
N PRO A 18 1.65 -0.23 -17.98
CA PRO A 18 2.89 -1.00 -17.80
C PRO A 18 2.82 -2.11 -16.74
N PHE A 19 1.84 -2.07 -15.84
CA PHE A 19 1.65 -3.07 -14.78
C PHE A 19 0.60 -4.14 -15.13
N LEU A 20 -0.13 -3.98 -16.24
CA LEU A 20 -1.18 -4.94 -16.66
C LEU A 20 -0.63 -6.30 -17.10
N ARG A 21 0.69 -6.42 -17.29
CA ARG A 21 1.38 -7.70 -17.53
C ARG A 21 1.56 -8.54 -16.27
N ASP A 22 1.45 -7.93 -15.09
CA ASP A 22 1.59 -8.60 -13.81
C ASP A 22 0.23 -9.20 -13.41
N ARG A 23 0.19 -10.47 -12.97
CA ARG A 23 -1.06 -11.16 -12.60
C ARG A 23 -1.76 -10.48 -11.42
N CYS A 24 -0.97 -9.92 -10.51
CA CYS A 24 -1.43 -9.01 -9.47
C CYS A 24 -0.33 -8.00 -9.13
N PHE A 25 -0.70 -6.76 -8.87
CA PHE A 25 0.23 -5.74 -8.41
C PHE A 25 -0.39 -4.77 -7.41
N PHE A 26 0.44 -4.31 -6.48
CA PHE A 26 0.13 -3.24 -5.51
C PHE A 26 1.46 -2.71 -4.96
N SER A 27 1.43 -1.76 -4.02
CA SER A 27 2.65 -1.19 -3.45
C SER A 27 2.73 -1.33 -1.93
N PHE A 28 3.89 -1.01 -1.39
CA PHE A 28 4.03 -0.63 0.00
C PHE A 28 3.24 0.65 0.31
N GLU A 29 2.74 0.78 1.53
CA GLU A 29 2.23 2.03 2.11
C GLU A 29 3.37 2.78 2.82
N PHE A 30 4.14 2.03 3.61
CA PHE A 30 5.38 2.43 4.28
C PHE A 30 6.35 1.26 4.22
N ASP A 31 7.62 1.44 4.60
CA ASP A 31 8.60 0.34 4.47
C ASP A 31 8.21 -0.94 5.23
N SER A 32 7.37 -0.83 6.25
CA SER A 32 6.87 -1.97 7.04
C SER A 32 5.40 -2.34 6.79
N PHE A 33 4.72 -1.77 5.78
CA PHE A 33 3.30 -2.03 5.51
C PHE A 33 3.01 -2.10 4.02
N LEU A 34 2.09 -2.97 3.64
CA LEU A 34 1.52 -3.02 2.30
C LEU A 34 0.28 -2.13 2.21
N SER A 35 0.04 -1.54 1.04
CA SER A 35 -1.10 -0.68 0.77
C SER A 35 -2.24 -1.45 0.12
N THR A 36 -3.48 -1.04 0.41
CA THR A 36 -4.68 -1.48 -0.30
C THR A 36 -5.33 -0.40 -1.14
N CYS A 37 -4.76 0.82 -1.19
CA CYS A 37 -5.43 1.94 -1.88
C CYS A 37 -5.42 1.81 -3.41
N LEU A 38 -4.55 0.95 -3.95
CA LEU A 38 -4.47 0.62 -5.38
C LEU A 38 -4.04 -0.83 -5.53
N ILE A 39 -4.91 -1.66 -6.09
CA ILE A 39 -4.66 -3.08 -6.33
C ILE A 39 -5.07 -3.40 -7.77
N GLY A 40 -4.13 -3.90 -8.57
CA GLY A 40 -4.43 -4.52 -9.85
C GLY A 40 -4.39 -6.04 -9.73
N ALA A 41 -5.34 -6.73 -10.36
CA ALA A 41 -5.31 -8.20 -10.44
C ALA A 41 -6.06 -8.71 -11.67
N GLU A 42 -5.57 -9.81 -12.24
CA GLU A 42 -6.29 -10.53 -13.28
C GLU A 42 -7.59 -11.16 -12.74
N PRO A 43 -8.58 -11.42 -13.60
CA PRO A 43 -9.80 -12.11 -13.20
C PRO A 43 -9.52 -13.45 -12.53
N GLY A 44 -9.96 -13.59 -11.28
CA GLY A 44 -9.88 -14.87 -10.55
C GLY A 44 -8.52 -15.16 -9.90
N HIS A 45 -7.66 -14.15 -9.75
CA HIS A 45 -6.38 -14.29 -9.04
C HIS A 45 -6.56 -14.93 -7.65
N PRO A 46 -5.72 -15.92 -7.26
CA PRO A 46 -5.87 -16.67 -6.00
C PRO A 46 -5.94 -15.78 -4.76
N LEU A 47 -5.05 -14.79 -4.65
CA LEU A 47 -5.06 -13.82 -3.54
C LEU A 47 -6.41 -13.09 -3.40
N ILE A 48 -6.96 -12.59 -4.50
CA ILE A 48 -8.21 -11.83 -4.48
C ILE A 48 -9.38 -12.74 -4.10
N ARG A 49 -9.41 -13.98 -4.63
CA ARG A 49 -10.42 -14.97 -4.24
C ARG A 49 -10.34 -15.33 -2.76
N ALA A 50 -9.14 -15.58 -2.25
CA ALA A 50 -8.93 -15.94 -0.84
C ALA A 50 -9.38 -14.83 0.11
N ILE A 51 -9.15 -13.57 -0.28
CA ILE A 51 -9.54 -12.41 0.51
C ILE A 51 -11.05 -12.21 0.45
N LEU A 52 -11.66 -12.19 -0.74
CA LEU A 52 -13.12 -12.04 -0.90
C LEU A 52 -13.89 -13.16 -0.19
N GLY A 53 -13.45 -14.41 -0.30
CA GLY A 53 -14.10 -15.54 0.38
C GLY A 53 -14.06 -15.44 1.91
N LYS A 54 -13.10 -14.70 2.49
CA LYS A 54 -13.12 -14.39 3.93
C LYS A 54 -14.13 -13.30 4.26
N PHE A 55 -14.37 -12.34 3.37
CA PHE A 55 -15.34 -11.27 3.58
C PHE A 55 -16.79 -11.73 3.49
N ASP A 56 -17.08 -12.73 2.64
CA ASP A 56 -18.41 -13.33 2.54
C ASP A 56 -18.89 -13.93 3.88
N HIS A 57 -17.99 -14.12 4.85
CA HIS A 57 -18.28 -14.69 6.17
C HIS A 57 -17.99 -13.71 7.33
N MET A 58 -17.67 -12.44 7.06
CA MET A 58 -17.38 -11.44 8.08
C MET A 58 -18.33 -10.25 7.98
N ASP A 59 -19.36 -10.24 8.81
CA ASP A 59 -20.27 -9.08 8.91
C ASP A 59 -19.52 -7.84 9.40
N GLY A 60 -19.37 -6.85 8.51
CA GLY A 60 -18.89 -5.50 8.87
C GLY A 60 -17.37 -5.34 9.00
N CYS A 61 -16.56 -6.31 8.60
CA CYS A 61 -15.11 -6.14 8.61
C CYS A 61 -14.63 -5.19 7.51
N GLN A 62 -13.88 -4.15 7.89
CA GLN A 62 -13.17 -3.29 6.94
C GLN A 62 -11.80 -3.89 6.61
N VAL A 63 -11.52 -4.09 5.31
CA VAL A 63 -10.15 -4.37 4.86
C VAL A 63 -9.28 -3.20 5.30
N SER A 64 -8.26 -3.48 6.11
CA SER A 64 -7.24 -2.51 6.46
C SER A 64 -5.90 -2.94 5.91
N ASN A 65 -5.00 -1.99 5.69
CA ASN A 65 -3.60 -2.25 5.38
C ASN A 65 -2.96 -3.23 6.38
N ILE A 66 -3.39 -3.23 7.65
CA ILE A 66 -2.89 -4.16 8.68
C ILE A 66 -3.30 -5.60 8.37
N TYR A 67 -4.60 -5.84 8.16
CA TYR A 67 -5.12 -7.17 7.83
C TYR A 67 -4.49 -7.70 6.53
N TRP A 68 -4.45 -6.85 5.50
CA TRP A 68 -3.81 -7.16 4.22
C TRP A 68 -2.35 -7.55 4.41
N THR A 69 -1.57 -6.72 5.13
CA THR A 69 -0.15 -6.99 5.39
C THR A 69 0.04 -8.30 6.15
N ARG A 70 -0.78 -8.58 7.17
CA ARG A 70 -0.72 -9.83 7.94
C ARG A 70 -0.98 -11.04 7.06
N HIS A 71 -2.07 -11.03 6.30
CA HIS A 71 -2.43 -12.12 5.40
C HIS A 71 -1.32 -12.40 4.37
N MET A 72 -0.68 -11.35 3.86
CA MET A 72 0.42 -11.46 2.90
C MET A 72 1.67 -12.09 3.52
N ILE A 73 2.03 -11.72 4.75
CA ILE A 73 3.17 -12.32 5.48
C ILE A 73 2.93 -13.81 5.73
N ASP A 74 1.72 -14.16 6.18
CA ASP A 74 1.36 -15.53 6.54
C ASP A 74 1.29 -16.43 5.29
N THR A 75 0.79 -15.90 4.17
CA THR A 75 0.63 -16.65 2.90
C THR A 75 1.93 -16.76 2.11
N TYR A 76 2.79 -15.74 2.15
CA TYR A 76 3.99 -15.67 1.31
C TYR A 76 5.27 -15.52 2.16
N PRO A 77 5.90 -16.62 2.61
CA PRO A 77 7.12 -16.59 3.41
C PRO A 77 8.31 -15.88 2.76
N ALA A 78 8.33 -15.78 1.43
CA ALA A 78 9.35 -15.05 0.66
C ALA A 78 9.19 -13.51 0.74
N LEU A 79 8.01 -13.00 1.10
CA LEU A 79 7.73 -11.58 1.25
C LEU A 79 8.71 -10.95 2.25
N ARG A 80 9.33 -9.83 1.88
CA ARG A 80 10.11 -8.98 2.79
C ARG A 80 9.52 -7.58 2.87
N LEU A 81 9.54 -7.02 4.07
CA LEU A 81 9.01 -5.67 4.34
C LEU A 81 10.16 -4.65 4.35
N ASN A 82 10.53 -4.18 3.16
CA ASN A 82 11.74 -3.38 2.96
C ASN A 82 11.58 -2.26 1.91
N ASN A 83 10.36 -1.99 1.42
CA ASN A 83 10.08 -1.04 0.35
C ASN A 83 10.90 -1.25 -0.93
N ARG A 84 11.36 -2.48 -1.21
CA ARG A 84 12.02 -2.82 -2.47
C ARG A 84 11.03 -3.54 -3.37
N GLU A 85 11.18 -3.30 -4.66
CA GLU A 85 10.44 -4.05 -5.65
C GLU A 85 10.71 -5.54 -5.50
N GLN A 86 9.66 -6.34 -5.53
CA GLN A 86 9.74 -7.79 -5.36
C GLN A 86 8.65 -8.49 -6.14
N TYR A 87 8.99 -9.68 -6.62
CA TYR A 87 8.07 -10.64 -7.20
C TYR A 87 7.98 -11.82 -6.24
N ILE A 88 6.76 -12.17 -5.85
CA ILE A 88 6.49 -13.30 -4.96
C ILE A 88 5.58 -14.32 -5.67
N GLY A 89 5.14 -15.35 -4.94
CA GLY A 89 4.26 -16.39 -5.47
C GLY A 89 3.02 -15.84 -6.18
N ASP A 90 2.40 -16.68 -7.01
CA ASP A 90 1.19 -16.38 -7.80
C ASP A 90 1.32 -15.30 -8.86
N GLY A 91 2.53 -14.79 -9.13
CA GLY A 91 2.75 -13.70 -10.09
C GLY A 91 2.39 -12.33 -9.52
N ILE A 92 2.53 -12.18 -8.19
CA ILE A 92 2.32 -10.92 -7.49
C ILE A 92 3.59 -10.08 -7.57
N ARG A 93 3.45 -8.84 -8.04
CA ARG A 93 4.48 -7.81 -8.03
C ARG A 93 4.17 -6.75 -6.98
N ILE A 94 5.11 -6.50 -6.07
CA ILE A 94 4.97 -5.48 -5.03
C ILE A 94 5.96 -4.36 -5.31
N LEU A 95 5.44 -3.15 -5.48
CA LEU A 95 6.20 -1.97 -5.87
C LEU A 95 6.53 -1.09 -4.67
N PRO A 96 7.64 -0.33 -4.69
CA PRO A 96 7.94 0.69 -3.68
C PRO A 96 6.78 1.69 -3.54
N LYS A 97 6.56 2.21 -2.33
CA LYS A 97 5.52 3.21 -2.03
C LYS A 97 5.59 4.46 -2.90
N GLU A 98 6.77 4.78 -3.43
CA GLU A 98 7.00 5.89 -4.35
C GLU A 98 6.29 5.72 -5.71
N TYR A 99 5.79 4.52 -6.03
CA TYR A 99 5.01 4.29 -7.25
C TYR A 99 3.58 4.80 -7.13
N PHE A 100 2.88 4.52 -6.01
CA PHE A 100 1.44 4.77 -5.90
C PHE A 100 1.02 5.64 -4.71
N ILE A 101 1.87 5.81 -3.69
CA ILE A 101 1.46 6.40 -2.40
C ILE A 101 2.04 7.79 -2.23
N VAL A 102 3.37 7.91 -2.21
CA VAL A 102 4.09 9.14 -1.84
C VAL A 102 5.04 9.57 -2.96
N PRO A 103 5.41 10.86 -3.03
CA PRO A 103 6.38 11.29 -4.02
C PRO A 103 7.81 10.83 -3.68
N GLY A 104 8.57 10.44 -4.69
CA GLY A 104 10.01 10.25 -4.65
C GLY A 104 10.79 11.47 -5.19
N TYR A 105 12.11 11.50 -4.97
CA TYR A 105 12.99 12.53 -5.56
C TYR A 105 13.16 12.38 -7.08
N GLY A 106 12.96 11.17 -7.62
CA GLY A 106 13.08 10.89 -9.05
C GLY A 106 11.72 10.89 -9.76
N ALA A 107 11.71 11.34 -11.03
CA ALA A 107 10.52 11.35 -11.88
C ALA A 107 10.15 9.98 -12.47
N THR A 108 11.00 8.96 -12.30
CA THR A 108 10.80 7.61 -12.85
C THR A 108 9.67 6.85 -12.14
N ALA A 109 9.43 7.13 -10.86
CA ALA A 109 8.29 6.64 -10.08
C ALA A 109 7.08 7.62 -10.16
N ASN A 110 6.17 7.61 -9.18
CA ASN A 110 5.02 8.52 -9.06
C ASN A 110 3.91 8.32 -10.12
N TYR A 111 3.42 7.08 -10.27
CA TYR A 111 2.28 6.76 -11.13
C TYR A 111 0.94 7.16 -10.52
N ALA A 112 0.84 7.06 -9.20
CA ALA A 112 -0.31 7.51 -8.45
C ALA A 112 0.15 8.19 -7.16
N ARG A 113 -0.81 8.84 -6.49
CA ARG A 113 -0.61 9.48 -5.21
C ARG A 113 -1.83 9.26 -4.33
N HIS A 114 -1.60 8.74 -3.14
CA HIS A 114 -2.65 8.53 -2.15
C HIS A 114 -2.75 9.76 -1.24
N HIS A 115 -3.92 10.40 -1.19
CA HIS A 115 -4.15 11.60 -0.36
C HIS A 115 -4.52 11.26 1.08
N ALA A 116 -4.92 10.02 1.37
CA ALA A 116 -5.25 9.51 2.71
C ALA A 116 -6.17 10.44 3.50
N LYS A 117 -7.23 10.94 2.84
CA LYS A 117 -8.20 11.90 3.38
C LYS A 117 -9.16 11.27 4.38
N GLY A 118 -9.26 9.94 4.43
CA GLY A 118 -10.01 9.21 5.47
C GLY A 118 -11.44 9.72 5.67
N THR A 119 -12.10 10.17 4.60
CA THR A 119 -13.40 10.86 4.63
C THR A 119 -14.53 9.95 5.12
N TRP A 120 -14.32 8.63 5.06
CA TRP A 120 -15.24 7.62 5.56
C TRP A 120 -15.22 7.46 7.09
N LYS A 121 -14.29 8.11 7.81
CA LYS A 121 -14.27 8.08 9.28
C LYS A 121 -15.23 9.13 9.86
N PRO A 122 -16.01 8.80 10.91
CA PRO A 122 -16.82 9.79 11.61
C PRO A 122 -15.95 10.97 12.08
N GLY A 123 -16.31 12.19 11.67
CA GLY A 123 -15.57 13.42 12.00
C GLY A 123 -14.53 13.89 10.98
N GLY A 124 -14.38 13.22 9.83
CA GLY A 124 -13.54 13.67 8.72
C GLY A 124 -12.03 13.51 8.97
N GLY A 125 -11.38 12.63 8.22
CA GLY A 125 -9.95 12.32 8.37
C GLY A 125 -9.00 13.44 7.95
N SER A 126 -8.86 14.50 8.76
CA SER A 126 -7.74 15.43 8.58
C SER A 126 -6.49 14.92 9.30
N SER A 127 -5.35 14.93 8.59
CA SER A 127 -4.04 14.77 9.24
C SER A 127 -3.90 15.85 10.31
N ARG A 128 -3.79 15.45 11.58
CA ARG A 128 -3.51 16.34 12.73
C ARG A 128 -2.17 17.09 12.62
N ARG A 129 -1.41 16.91 11.54
CA ARG A 129 -0.08 17.52 11.35
C ARG A 129 -0.22 18.95 10.83
N PRO A 130 0.53 19.91 11.39
CA PRO A 130 0.48 21.28 10.93
C PRO A 130 0.85 21.37 9.44
N HIS A 131 -0.02 21.99 8.65
CA HIS A 131 0.17 22.14 7.20
C HIS A 131 1.48 22.89 6.84
N TRP A 132 1.96 23.78 7.71
CA TRP A 132 3.19 24.54 7.50
C TRP A 132 4.44 23.65 7.44
N LEU A 133 4.48 22.54 8.20
CA LEU A 133 5.65 21.65 8.24
C LEU A 133 5.92 21.03 6.87
N ARG A 134 4.86 20.67 6.15
CA ARG A 134 4.94 20.14 4.80
C ARG A 134 5.38 21.19 3.78
N ARG A 135 5.02 22.47 3.98
CA ARG A 135 5.51 23.58 3.15
C ARG A 135 7.01 23.84 3.35
N VAL A 136 7.49 23.82 4.58
CA VAL A 136 8.91 24.10 4.91
C VAL A 136 9.83 22.97 4.47
N LEU A 137 9.49 21.71 4.78
CA LEU A 137 10.35 20.57 4.45
C LEU A 137 10.28 20.17 2.97
N GLY A 138 9.23 20.61 2.27
CA GLY A 138 8.87 20.05 0.98
C GLY A 138 8.25 18.65 1.12
N GLU A 139 7.65 18.19 0.03
CA GLU A 139 6.78 17.01 0.05
C GLU A 139 7.55 15.71 0.32
N VAL A 140 8.67 15.50 -0.37
CA VAL A 140 9.45 14.26 -0.30
C VAL A 140 10.05 14.07 1.10
N LEU A 141 10.71 15.09 1.64
CA LEU A 141 11.34 15.01 2.97
C LEU A 141 10.29 14.84 4.07
N PHE A 142 9.15 15.53 3.96
CA PHE A 142 8.02 15.33 4.87
C PHE A 142 7.61 13.86 4.91
N PHE A 143 7.31 13.24 3.77
CA PHE A 143 6.88 11.84 3.74
C PHE A 143 7.98 10.85 4.16
N LYS A 144 9.27 11.17 3.98
CA LYS A 144 10.36 10.37 4.57
C LYS A 144 10.30 10.36 6.09
N LEU A 145 10.08 11.51 6.73
CA LEU A 145 9.94 11.59 8.20
C LEU A 145 8.68 10.87 8.68
N VAL A 146 7.58 10.97 7.92
CA VAL A 146 6.35 10.21 8.20
C VAL A 146 6.64 8.71 8.17
N ASN A 147 7.28 8.23 7.10
CA ASN A 147 7.65 6.84 6.94
C ASN A 147 8.52 6.34 8.10
N LEU A 148 9.55 7.09 8.50
CA LEU A 148 10.37 6.74 9.66
C LEU A 148 9.54 6.59 10.94
N ARG A 149 8.64 7.54 11.21
CA ARG A 149 7.75 7.48 12.39
C ARG A 149 6.79 6.30 12.33
N MET A 150 6.15 6.06 11.19
CA MET A 150 5.18 4.95 11.05
C MET A 150 5.90 3.61 11.19
N ASN A 151 7.07 3.45 10.58
CA ASN A 151 7.87 2.24 10.69
C ASN A 151 8.40 2.03 12.11
N TRP A 152 8.79 3.09 12.83
CA TRP A 152 9.28 2.98 14.20
C TRP A 152 8.25 2.33 15.14
N ASN A 153 6.98 2.69 14.98
CA ASN A 153 5.88 2.22 15.81
C ASN A 153 5.19 0.96 15.26
N SER A 154 5.67 0.42 14.14
CA SER A 154 5.05 -0.72 13.46
C SER A 154 5.35 -2.04 14.15
N GLU A 155 4.33 -2.84 14.40
CA GLU A 155 4.52 -4.23 14.81
C GLU A 155 5.18 -5.08 13.72
N PHE A 156 4.91 -4.79 12.44
CA PHE A 156 5.47 -5.53 11.32
C PHE A 156 6.98 -5.32 11.19
N ARG A 157 7.50 -4.16 11.62
CA ARG A 157 8.96 -3.95 11.73
C ARG A 157 9.59 -4.87 12.77
N ARG A 158 8.86 -5.25 13.83
CA ARG A 158 9.34 -6.23 14.83
C ARG A 158 9.27 -7.64 14.28
N LEU A 159 8.14 -8.00 13.65
CA LEU A 159 7.95 -9.31 13.00
C LEU A 159 9.02 -9.58 11.94
N GLU A 160 9.29 -8.61 11.07
CA GLU A 160 10.29 -8.75 10.01
C GLU A 160 11.71 -8.95 10.57
N ARG A 161 12.03 -8.36 11.73
CA ARG A 161 13.32 -8.58 12.41
C ARG A 161 13.45 -9.99 12.96
N GLY A 162 12.36 -10.63 13.37
CA GLY A 162 12.35 -12.03 13.83
C GLY A 162 12.39 -13.06 12.69
N ARG A 163 12.18 -12.64 11.44
CA ARG A 163 12.27 -13.49 10.24
C ARG A 163 13.66 -13.51 9.60
N ARG A 164 14.61 -12.74 10.15
CA ARG A 164 16.02 -12.71 9.74
C ARG A 164 16.81 -13.67 10.60
#